data_AF-A0A2M7N880-F1
#
_entry.id   AF-A0A2M7N880-F1
#
_cell.length_a   1.000
_cell.length_b   1.000
_cell.length_c   1.000
_cell.angle_alpha   90.00
_cell.angle_beta   90.00
_cell.angle_gamma   90.00
#
_symmetry.space_group_name_H-M   'P 1'
#
loop_
_entity.id
_entity.type
_entity.pdbx_description
1 polymer ?
#
loop_
_entity_poly.entity_id
_entity_poly.type
_entity_poly.pdbx_seq_one_letter_code
_entity_poly.pdbx_strand_id
1 'polypeptide(L)'
;MKELFQFIRGLAAQAWLYATFRGKWQDMPESTFLCAILTVMALISIIVMSYIEYGADFALALPLLYLGSVWVFCSDEGTLKINKQLLSAVSLFMIPIALLLTTVGSGHELVESVFGLYASIAVIKFKTTEQNR
;
A
#
# COMPACT_ATOMS: atom_id res chain seq x y z
N MET A 1 14.81 8.09 20.20
CA MET A 1 15.03 9.23 19.26
C MET A 1 15.65 8.82 17.93
N LYS A 2 16.74 8.03 17.88
CA LYS A 2 17.36 7.59 16.61
C LYS A 2 16.41 6.81 15.68
N GLU A 3 15.60 5.89 16.22
CA GLU A 3 14.67 5.10 15.41
C GLU A 3 13.49 5.92 14.87
N LEU A 4 12.93 6.82 15.68
CA LEU A 4 11.89 7.75 15.24
C LEU A 4 12.39 8.61 14.07
N PHE A 5 13.63 9.09 14.15
CA PHE A 5 14.23 9.88 13.09
C PHE A 5 14.46 9.07 11.80
N GLN A 6 14.89 7.81 11.92
CA GLN A 6 15.01 6.89 10.79
C GLN A 6 13.64 6.56 10.17
N PHE A 7 12.60 6.41 10.99
CA PHE A 7 11.22 6.23 10.55
C PHE A 7 10.72 7.44 9.75
N ILE A 8 10.88 8.65 10.28
CA ILE A 8 10.46 9.90 9.61
C ILE A 8 11.21 10.08 8.29
N ARG A 9 12.53 9.83 8.27
CA ARG A 9 13.33 9.93 7.04
C ARG A 9 12.92 8.89 6.00
N GLY A 10 12.62 7.67 6.45
CA GLY A 10 12.10 6.61 5.60
C GLY A 10 10.74 6.94 4.98
N LEU A 11 9.83 7.47 5.80
CA LEU A 11 8.52 7.92 5.37
C LEU A 11 8.63 9.07 4.36
N ALA A 12 9.52 10.03 4.59
CA ALA A 12 9.76 11.14 3.67
C ALA A 12 10.30 10.68 2.31
N ALA A 13 11.23 9.70 2.29
CA ALA A 13 11.75 9.13 1.06
C ALA A 13 10.65 8.38 0.27
N GLN A 14 9.83 7.59 0.96
CA GLN A 14 8.70 6.89 0.34
C GLN A 14 7.61 7.83 -0.15
N ALA A 15 7.29 8.88 0.62
CA ALA A 15 6.34 9.91 0.23
C ALA A 15 6.84 10.70 -0.98
N TRP A 16 8.15 10.98 -1.07
CA TRP A 16 8.73 11.65 -2.23
C TRP A 16 8.71 10.77 -3.48
N LEU A 17 9.03 9.48 -3.35
CA LEU A 17 8.95 8.52 -4.46
C LEU A 17 7.50 8.36 -4.93
N TYR A 18 6.55 8.31 -4.00
CA TYR A 18 5.11 8.31 -4.28
C TYR A 18 4.65 9.58 -5.00
N ALA A 19 4.98 10.76 -4.46
CA ALA A 19 4.54 12.05 -5.00
C ALA A 19 5.13 12.36 -6.37
N THR A 20 6.30 11.83 -6.69
CA THR A 20 7.02 12.17 -7.93
C THR A 20 7.07 11.04 -8.96
N PHE A 21 6.83 9.78 -8.57
CA PHE A 21 7.12 8.57 -9.37
C PHE A 21 8.52 8.59 -10.03
N ARG A 22 9.45 9.39 -9.50
CA ARG A 22 10.78 9.67 -10.08
C ARG A 22 11.91 9.43 -9.09
N GLY A 23 11.59 9.10 -7.84
CA GLY A 23 12.59 8.76 -6.85
C GLY A 23 13.29 7.44 -7.16
N LYS A 24 14.56 7.31 -6.77
CA LYS A 24 15.31 6.07 -6.95
C LYS A 24 14.85 5.07 -5.88
N TRP A 25 14.47 3.86 -6.29
CA TRP A 25 14.12 2.76 -5.37
C TRP A 25 15.24 2.41 -4.38
N GLN A 26 16.49 2.68 -4.76
CA GLN A 26 17.67 2.47 -3.93
C GLN A 26 17.67 3.34 -2.66
N ASP A 27 16.97 4.47 -2.70
CA ASP A 27 16.85 5.39 -1.57
C ASP A 27 15.72 4.98 -0.60
N MET A 28 14.90 3.98 -0.95
CA MET A 28 13.89 3.47 -0.03
C MET A 28 14.53 2.66 1.10
N PRO A 29 14.12 2.87 2.35
CA PRO A 29 14.64 2.11 3.47
C PRO A 29 14.16 0.65 3.43
N GLU A 30 15.08 -0.30 3.58
CA GLU A 30 14.75 -1.72 3.78
C GLU A 30 14.43 -2.02 5.26
N SER A 31 13.48 -1.28 5.84
CA SER A 31 13.14 -1.37 7.26
C SER A 31 11.93 -2.28 7.50
N THR A 32 12.13 -3.38 8.21
CA THR A 32 11.04 -4.27 8.65
C THR A 32 10.01 -3.54 9.50
N PHE A 33 10.45 -2.62 10.37
CA PHE A 33 9.58 -1.88 11.27
C PHE A 33 8.67 -0.90 10.53
N LEU A 34 9.24 -0.11 9.60
CA LEU A 34 8.47 0.82 8.77
C LEU A 34 7.47 0.06 7.89
N CYS A 35 7.92 -1.04 7.27
CA CYS A 35 7.08 -1.91 6.47
C CYS A 35 5.90 -2.47 7.26
N ALA A 36 6.15 -2.99 8.47
CA ALA A 36 5.10 -3.53 9.33
C ALA A 36 4.07 -2.47 9.72
N ILE A 37 4.52 -1.29 10.16
CA ILE A 37 3.62 -0.18 10.53
C ILE A 37 2.74 0.22 9.35
N LEU A 38 3.32 0.45 8.18
CA LEU A 38 2.57 0.88 7.01
C LEU A 38 1.58 -0.20 6.56
N THR A 39 1.97 -1.47 6.60
CA THR A 39 1.08 -2.58 6.23
C THR A 39 -0.10 -2.69 7.20
N VAL A 40 0.15 -2.57 8.52
CA VAL A 40 -0.92 -2.57 9.54
C VAL A 40 -1.85 -1.38 9.36
N MET A 41 -1.31 -0.19 9.12
CA MET A 41 -2.12 1.00 8.85
C MET A 41 -2.99 0.82 7.59
N ALA A 42 -2.42 0.29 6.50
CA ALA A 42 -3.15 0.00 5.29
C ALA A 42 -4.28 -1.02 5.53
N LEU A 43 -4.02 -2.09 6.30
CA LEU A 43 -5.05 -3.06 6.68
C LEU A 43 -6.19 -2.42 7.46
N ILE A 44 -5.88 -1.60 8.47
CA ILE A 44 -6.89 -0.89 9.25
C ILE A 44 -7.73 0.02 8.36
N SER A 45 -7.09 0.78 7.45
CA SER A 45 -7.81 1.63 6.51
C SER A 45 -8.75 0.84 5.60
N ILE A 46 -8.32 -0.33 5.11
CA ILE A 46 -9.15 -1.19 4.25
C ILE A 46 -10.28 -1.86 5.05
N ILE A 47 -10.06 -2.24 6.31
CA ILE A 47 -11.13 -2.74 7.20
C ILE A 47 -12.21 -1.67 7.37
N VAL A 48 -11.82 -0.44 7.70
CA VAL A 48 -12.76 0.68 7.90
C VAL A 48 -13.53 0.98 6.62
N MET A 49 -12.83 1.04 5.48
CA MET A 49 -13.44 1.22 4.16
C MET A 49 -14.46 0.11 3.85
N SER A 50 -14.05 -1.14 4.00
CA SER A 50 -14.88 -2.31 3.70
C SER A 50 -16.12 -2.36 4.60
N TYR A 51 -15.98 -1.98 5.86
CA TYR A 51 -17.10 -1.91 6.81
C TYR A 51 -18.12 -0.83 6.42
N ILE A 52 -17.65 0.35 6.01
CA ILE A 52 -18.52 1.47 5.62
C ILE A 52 -19.24 1.16 4.30
N GLU A 53 -18.53 0.57 3.35
CA GLU A 53 -19.03 0.35 1.99
C GLU A 53 -19.90 -0.90 1.88
N TYR A 54 -19.42 -2.02 2.41
CA TYR A 54 -19.98 -3.35 2.17
C TYR A 54 -20.53 -4.01 3.45
N GLY A 55 -20.39 -3.36 4.60
CA GLY A 55 -20.87 -3.86 5.88
C GLY A 55 -19.94 -4.88 6.56
N ALA A 56 -20.41 -5.44 7.67
CA ALA A 56 -19.60 -6.26 8.58
C ALA A 56 -19.08 -7.56 7.94
N ASP A 57 -19.84 -8.17 7.02
CA ASP A 57 -19.49 -9.45 6.41
C ASP A 57 -18.23 -9.35 5.54
N PHE A 58 -18.04 -8.21 4.89
CA PHE A 58 -16.89 -7.96 4.01
C PHE A 58 -15.74 -7.23 4.70
N ALA A 59 -15.96 -6.69 5.91
CA ALA A 59 -14.96 -5.98 6.71
C ALA A 59 -13.73 -6.82 7.07
N LEU A 60 -13.81 -8.15 7.00
CA LEU A 60 -12.69 -9.06 7.21
C LEU A 60 -12.25 -9.78 5.93
N ALA A 61 -13.18 -10.10 5.02
CA ALA A 61 -12.85 -10.84 3.80
C ALA A 61 -11.96 -10.02 2.84
N LEU A 62 -12.30 -8.75 2.60
CA LEU A 62 -11.57 -7.89 1.68
C LEU A 62 -10.14 -7.55 2.15
N PRO A 63 -9.91 -7.18 3.43
CA PRO A 63 -8.55 -6.98 3.92
C PRO A 63 -7.67 -8.23 3.84
N LEU A 64 -8.24 -9.43 4.05
CA LEU A 64 -7.49 -10.69 3.92
C LEU A 64 -7.11 -10.98 2.47
N LEU A 65 -8.04 -10.75 1.53
CA LEU A 65 -7.77 -10.84 0.09
C LEU A 65 -6.71 -9.84 -0.35
N TYR A 66 -6.79 -8.60 0.14
CA TYR A 66 -5.77 -7.59 -0.08
C TYR A 66 -4.41 -8.06 0.44
N LEU A 67 -4.34 -8.56 1.67
CA LEU A 67 -3.09 -9.04 2.27
C LEU A 67 -2.46 -10.16 1.46
N GLY A 68 -3.26 -11.17 1.04
CA GLY A 68 -2.78 -12.26 0.20
C GLY A 68 -2.31 -11.77 -1.18
N SER A 69 -3.05 -10.86 -1.80
CA SER A 69 -2.72 -10.30 -3.12
C SER A 69 -1.44 -9.47 -3.07
N VAL A 70 -1.31 -8.60 -2.07
CA VAL A 70 -0.12 -7.76 -1.88
C VAL A 70 1.09 -8.62 -1.50
N TRP A 71 0.90 -9.67 -0.72
CA TRP A 71 1.96 -10.63 -0.42
C TRP A 71 2.53 -11.27 -1.69
N VAL A 72 1.66 -11.83 -2.54
CA VAL A 72 2.06 -12.44 -3.82
C VAL A 72 2.66 -11.40 -4.76
N PHE A 73 2.14 -10.18 -4.75
CA PHE A 73 2.66 -9.11 -5.58
C PHE A 73 4.09 -8.71 -5.20
N CYS A 74 4.34 -8.61 -3.89
CA CYS A 74 5.62 -8.17 -3.34
C CYS A 74 6.62 -9.31 -3.11
N SER A 75 6.26 -10.57 -3.38
CA SER A 75 7.19 -11.69 -3.31
C SER A 75 8.12 -11.69 -4.52
N ASP A 76 9.41 -11.96 -4.28
CA ASP A 76 10.39 -12.15 -5.35
C ASP A 76 10.08 -13.42 -6.15
N GLU A 77 10.25 -13.36 -7.47
CA GLU A 77 9.95 -14.48 -8.37
C GLU A 77 10.72 -15.74 -7.97
N GLY A 78 9.98 -16.83 -7.70
CA GLY A 78 10.55 -18.12 -7.32
C GLY A 78 10.96 -18.25 -5.84
N THR A 79 10.67 -17.25 -4.99
CA THR A 79 10.90 -17.36 -3.53
C THR A 79 9.71 -16.89 -2.69
N LEU A 80 9.68 -17.27 -1.41
CA LEU A 80 8.72 -16.75 -0.42
C LEU A 80 9.23 -15.48 0.29
N LYS A 81 10.31 -14.86 -0.20
CA LYS A 81 10.83 -13.63 0.38
C LYS A 81 10.04 -12.43 -0.13
N ILE A 82 9.69 -11.52 0.78
CA ILE A 82 8.99 -10.28 0.44
C ILE A 82 10.01 -9.16 0.25
N ASN A 83 9.86 -8.45 -0.86
CA ASN A 83 10.45 -7.14 -1.06
C ASN A 83 9.78 -6.10 -0.15
N LYS A 84 10.44 -5.79 0.98
CA LYS A 84 9.93 -4.85 1.99
C LYS A 84 9.77 -3.43 1.47
N GLN A 85 10.63 -3.01 0.54
CA GLN A 85 10.56 -1.68 -0.07
C GLN A 85 9.28 -1.56 -0.91
N LEU A 86 9.02 -2.56 -1.77
CA LEU A 86 7.80 -2.61 -2.57
C LEU A 86 6.55 -2.69 -1.69
N LEU A 87 6.54 -3.58 -0.68
CA LEU A 87 5.41 -3.71 0.26
C LEU A 87 5.11 -2.40 0.98
N SER A 88 6.15 -1.71 1.46
CA SER A 88 5.99 -0.43 2.14
C SER A 88 5.47 0.69 1.21
N ALA A 89 5.90 0.72 -0.06
CA ALA A 89 5.42 1.66 -1.06
C ALA A 89 3.94 1.44 -1.40
N VAL A 90 3.56 0.18 -1.65
CA VAL A 90 2.16 -0.20 -1.89
C VAL A 90 1.28 0.15 -0.69
N SER A 91 1.75 -0.15 0.52
CA SER A 91 1.00 0.15 1.75
C SER A 91 0.82 1.65 1.96
N LEU A 92 1.88 2.44 1.78
CA LEU A 92 1.82 3.91 1.90
C LEU A 92 0.84 4.51 0.89
N PHE A 93 0.77 3.94 -0.32
CA PHE A 93 -0.14 4.38 -1.37
C PHE A 93 -1.60 4.04 -1.10
N MET A 94 -1.86 2.84 -0.54
CA MET A 94 -3.21 2.35 -0.31
C MET A 94 -3.91 3.04 0.86
N ILE A 95 -3.16 3.51 1.87
CA ILE A 95 -3.72 4.24 3.04
C ILE A 95 -4.60 5.42 2.62
N PRO A 96 -4.11 6.44 1.87
CA PRO A 96 -4.93 7.59 1.50
C PRO A 96 -6.07 7.22 0.56
N ILE A 97 -5.92 6.22 -0.31
CA ILE A 97 -6.99 5.76 -1.21
C ILE A 97 -8.14 5.16 -0.41
N ALA A 98 -7.83 4.23 0.51
CA ALA A 98 -8.83 3.60 1.35
C ALA A 98 -9.56 4.64 2.22
N LEU A 99 -8.81 5.60 2.80
CA LEU A 99 -9.42 6.69 3.57
C LEU A 99 -10.27 7.62 2.70
N LEU A 100 -9.87 7.97 1.48
CA LEU A 100 -10.69 8.77 0.58
C LEU A 100 -12.00 8.05 0.23
N LEU A 101 -11.94 6.76 -0.09
CA LEU A 101 -13.13 5.96 -0.35
C LEU A 101 -14.08 5.91 0.86
N THR A 102 -13.56 5.85 2.09
CA THR A 102 -14.41 5.93 3.30
C THR A 102 -15.20 7.24 3.39
N THR A 103 -14.65 8.35 2.88
CA THR A 103 -15.34 9.66 2.89
C THR A 103 -16.37 9.82 1.79
N VAL A 104 -16.24 9.06 0.69
CA VAL A 104 -17.23 9.02 -0.39
C VAL A 104 -18.48 8.28 0.07
N GLY A 105 -18.32 7.25 0.91
CA GLY A 105 -19.43 6.46 1.44
C GLY A 105 -20.01 5.50 0.40
N SER A 106 -21.06 4.78 0.80
CA SER A 106 -21.53 3.60 0.06
C SER A 106 -22.32 3.90 -1.21
N GLY A 107 -22.16 3.01 -2.20
CA GLY A 107 -23.02 2.96 -3.40
C GLY A 107 -22.47 3.72 -4.61
N HIS A 108 -21.17 4.02 -4.61
CA HIS A 108 -20.49 4.76 -5.68
C HIS A 108 -19.60 3.86 -6.55
N GLU A 109 -20.15 2.80 -7.14
CA GLU A 109 -19.42 1.76 -7.92
C GLU A 109 -18.47 2.32 -8.99
N LEU A 110 -18.85 3.41 -9.66
CA LEU A 110 -18.00 4.06 -10.66
C LEU A 110 -16.75 4.69 -10.04
N VAL A 111 -16.90 5.31 -8.86
CA VAL A 111 -15.79 5.92 -8.13
C VAL A 111 -14.83 4.82 -7.67
N GLU A 112 -15.37 3.74 -7.10
CA GLU A 112 -14.59 2.57 -6.68
C GLU A 112 -13.81 1.96 -7.84
N SER A 113 -14.46 1.77 -8.99
CA SER A 113 -13.84 1.18 -10.18
C SER A 113 -12.70 2.05 -10.71
N VAL A 114 -12.88 3.37 -10.74
CA VAL A 114 -11.84 4.32 -11.18
C VAL A 114 -10.66 4.32 -10.20
N PHE A 115 -10.92 4.36 -8.89
CA PHE A 115 -9.87 4.30 -7.88
C PHE A 115 -9.15 2.96 -7.88
N GLY A 116 -9.86 1.85 -8.05
CA GLY A 116 -9.29 0.51 -8.15
C GLY A 116 -8.41 0.35 -9.38
N LEU A 117 -8.84 0.89 -10.52
CA LEU A 117 -8.05 0.87 -11.76
C LEU A 117 -6.80 1.76 -11.63
N TYR A 118 -6.94 2.97 -11.10
CA TYR A 118 -5.81 3.85 -10.82
C TYR A 118 -4.82 3.20 -9.84
N ALA A 119 -5.33 2.59 -8.77
CA ALA A 119 -4.52 1.92 -7.78
C ALA A 119 -3.73 0.75 -8.39
N SER A 120 -4.41 -0.07 -9.21
CA SER A 120 -3.80 -1.21 -9.91
C SER A 120 -2.67 -0.76 -10.83
N ILE A 121 -2.88 0.28 -11.64
CA ILE A 121 -1.85 0.82 -12.54
C ILE A 121 -0.65 1.34 -11.75
N ALA A 122 -0.89 2.09 -10.67
CA ALA A 122 0.17 2.63 -9.85
C ALA A 122 1.00 1.53 -9.15
N VAL A 123 0.33 0.49 -8.63
CA VAL A 123 0.99 -0.66 -8.00
C VAL A 123 1.83 -1.45 -9.01
N ILE A 124 1.30 -1.72 -10.21
CA ILE A 124 2.06 -2.37 -11.30
C ILE A 124 3.29 -1.52 -11.65
N LYS A 125 3.10 -0.20 -11.81
CA LYS A 125 4.19 0.72 -12.11
C LYS A 125 5.28 0.68 -11.03
N PHE A 126 4.91 0.54 -9.76
CA PHE A 126 5.91 0.39 -8.70
C PHE A 126 6.78 -0.85 -8.91
N LYS A 127 6.17 -2.02 -9.16
CA LYS A 127 6.91 -3.26 -9.41
C LYS A 127 7.77 -3.18 -10.67
N THR A 128 7.27 -2.65 -11.77
CA THR A 128 8.05 -2.51 -13.01
C THR A 128 9.25 -1.56 -12.82
N THR A 129 9.06 -0.47 -12.07
CA THR A 129 10.15 0.48 -11.81
C THR A 129 11.20 -0.12 -10.87
N GLU A 130 10.78 -0.99 -9.95
CA GLU A 130 11.66 -1.74 -9.06
C GLU A 130 12.47 -2.81 -9.82
N GLN A 131 11.84 -3.55 -10.74
CA GLN A 131 12.49 -4.59 -11.55
C GLN A 131 13.49 -4.05 -12.60
N ASN A 132 13.30 -2.82 -13.09
CA ASN A 132 14.20 -2.17 -14.05
C ASN A 132 15.48 -1.58 -13.40
N ARG A 133 15.83 -2.05 -12.20
CA ARG A 133 17.02 -1.69 -11.44
C ARG A 133 18.22 -2.58 -11.80
#